data_AF-A0A7X3PNI7-F1
#
_entry.id   AF-A0A7X3PNI7-F1
#
_cell.length_a   1.000
_cell.length_b   1.000
_cell.length_c   1.000
_cell.angle_alpha   90.00
_cell.angle_beta   90.00
_cell.angle_gamma   90.00
#
_symmetry.space_group_name_H-M   'P 1'
#
loop_
_entity.id
_entity.type
_entity.pdbx_description
1 polymer ?
#
loop_
_entity_poly.entity_id
_entity_poly.type
_entity_poly.pdbx_seq_one_letter_code
_entity_poly.pdbx_strand_id
1 'polypeptide(L)'
;MGEMKPTLQSRIRGSVLAQAWGDALGAPFEFAPPDAVEKRTGKKWLVRLHPFTGKKGPHGMWVSEAPAGTGTDDVRYNYLFMELAVELGRMPRGREVARRLLDVYE
;
A
#
# COMPACT_ATOMS: atom_id res chain seq x y z
N MET A 1 22.16 -26.88 7.09
CA MET A 1 20.71 -26.60 7.07
C MET A 1 20.33 -26.35 5.63
N GLY A 2 19.56 -27.23 4.98
CA GLY A 2 19.16 -27.03 3.58
C GLY A 2 18.21 -25.85 3.47
N GLU A 3 18.47 -24.95 2.52
CA GLU A 3 17.65 -23.76 2.29
C GLU A 3 16.25 -24.16 1.82
N MET A 4 15.22 -23.85 2.61
CA MET A 4 13.83 -24.18 2.27
C MET A 4 13.34 -23.22 1.17
N LYS A 5 13.15 -23.72 -0.05
CA LYS A 5 12.64 -22.91 -1.15
C LYS A 5 11.20 -22.43 -0.84
N PRO A 6 10.88 -21.14 -1.06
CA PRO A 6 9.54 -20.63 -0.79
C PRO A 6 8.52 -21.24 -1.74
N THR A 7 7.40 -21.70 -1.16
CA THR A 7 6.24 -22.22 -1.89
C THR A 7 5.55 -21.12 -2.71
N LEU A 8 4.71 -21.50 -3.69
CA LEU A 8 3.90 -20.52 -4.43
C LEU A 8 3.01 -19.70 -3.49
N GLN A 9 2.36 -20.33 -2.52
CA GLN A 9 1.55 -19.63 -1.52
C GLN A 9 2.37 -18.61 -0.72
N SER A 10 3.59 -18.99 -0.31
CA SER A 10 4.51 -18.06 0.39
C SER A 10 4.88 -16.87 -0.49
N ARG A 11 5.14 -17.10 -1.79
CA ARG A 11 5.44 -16.03 -2.75
C ARG A 11 4.25 -15.09 -2.97
N ILE A 12 3.05 -15.63 -3.13
CA ILE A 12 1.82 -14.82 -3.28
C ILE A 12 1.58 -13.98 -2.02
N ARG A 13 1.65 -14.62 -0.84
CA ARG A 13 1.48 -13.93 0.44
C ARG A 13 2.53 -12.84 0.64
N GLY A 14 3.79 -13.16 0.35
CA GLY A 14 4.89 -12.21 0.39
C GLY A 14 4.68 -11.03 -0.55
N SER A 15 4.19 -11.27 -1.77
CA SER A 15 3.90 -10.20 -2.75
C SER A 15 2.84 -9.23 -2.25
N VAL A 16 1.72 -9.74 -1.71
CA VAL A 16 0.61 -8.90 -1.24
C VAL A 16 1.04 -8.11 0.01
N LEU A 17 1.68 -8.77 0.98
CA LEU A 17 2.13 -8.10 2.21
C LEU A 17 3.25 -7.10 1.95
N ALA A 18 4.21 -7.42 1.08
CA ALA A 18 5.31 -6.51 0.77
C ALA A 18 4.86 -5.29 -0.01
N GLN A 19 3.83 -5.40 -0.86
CA GLN A 19 3.23 -4.25 -1.51
C GLN A 19 2.62 -3.30 -0.47
N ALA A 20 1.80 -3.82 0.46
CA ALA A 20 1.19 -2.99 1.48
C ALA A 20 2.21 -2.38 2.44
N TRP A 21 3.25 -3.13 2.78
CA TRP A 21 4.37 -2.64 3.58
C TRP A 21 5.14 -1.52 2.87
N GLY A 22 5.45 -1.70 1.58
CA GLY A 22 6.19 -0.72 0.78
C GLY A 22 5.44 0.60 0.68
N ASP A 23 4.14 0.54 0.42
CA ASP A 23 3.26 1.70 0.41
C ASP A 23 3.27 2.43 1.77
N ALA A 24 2.94 1.74 2.86
CA ALA A 24 2.90 2.35 4.19
C ALA A 24 4.26 2.87 4.68
N LEU A 25 5.36 2.28 4.22
CA LEU A 25 6.73 2.71 4.51
C LEU A 25 7.10 3.98 3.74
N GLY A 26 6.70 4.06 2.46
CA GLY A 26 7.05 5.15 1.55
C GLY A 26 6.16 6.38 1.69
N ALA A 27 4.86 6.20 1.94
CA ALA A 27 3.87 7.27 1.98
C ALA A 27 4.26 8.47 2.85
N PRO A 28 4.80 8.31 4.08
CA PRO A 28 5.21 9.44 4.92
C PRO A 28 6.35 10.30 4.35
N PHE A 29 7.00 9.85 3.29
CA PHE A 29 8.13 10.50 2.61
C PHE A 29 7.83 10.76 1.12
N GLU A 30 6.59 10.54 0.67
CA GLU A 30 6.16 10.84 -0.69
C GLU A 30 6.33 12.35 -0.97
N PHE A 31 6.88 12.68 -2.15
CA PHE A 31 7.24 14.05 -2.56
C PHE A 31 8.21 14.79 -1.62
N ALA A 32 8.82 14.11 -0.65
CA ALA A 32 9.79 14.71 0.25
C ALA A 32 11.16 14.87 -0.44
N PRO A 33 12.00 15.82 -0.01
CA PRO A 33 13.36 15.93 -0.53
C PRO A 33 14.19 14.67 -0.22
N PRO A 34 15.27 14.38 -0.98
CA PRO A 34 16.07 13.17 -0.80
C PRO A 34 16.66 12.98 0.60
N ASP A 35 16.81 14.05 1.37
CA ASP A 35 17.35 14.06 2.74
C ASP A 35 16.27 14.00 3.84
N ALA A 36 14.99 13.87 3.48
CA ALA A 36 13.88 13.90 4.43
C ALA A 36 13.96 12.79 5.49
N VAL A 37 14.41 11.58 5.09
CA VAL A 37 14.59 10.46 6.03
C VAL A 37 15.64 10.81 7.08
N GLU A 38 16.78 11.34 6.65
CA GLU A 38 17.86 11.73 7.55
C GLU A 38 17.46 12.90 8.45
N LYS A 39 16.80 13.92 7.89
CA LYS A 39 16.25 15.05 8.66
C LYS A 39 15.24 14.63 9.72
N ARG A 40 14.34 13.69 9.40
CA ARG A 40 13.26 13.27 10.31
C ARG A 40 13.72 12.24 11.34
N THR A 41 14.71 11.41 11.01
CA THR A 41 15.06 10.23 11.83
C THR A 41 16.49 10.22 12.36
N GLY A 42 17.37 11.09 11.85
CA GLY A 42 18.81 11.06 12.12
C GLY A 42 19.53 9.83 11.53
N LYS A 43 18.88 9.09 10.62
CA LYS A 43 19.41 7.91 9.96
C LYS A 43 19.23 8.03 8.45
N LYS A 44 20.14 7.46 7.68
CA LYS A 44 20.04 7.39 6.21
C LYS A 44 19.01 6.38 5.71
N TRP A 45 18.54 5.49 6.58
CA TRP A 45 17.66 4.38 6.25
C TRP A 45 16.39 4.43 7.08
N LEU A 46 15.29 4.00 6.48
CA LEU A 46 14.03 3.78 7.19
C LEU A 46 14.16 2.53 8.05
N VAL A 47 14.00 2.72 9.37
CA VAL A 47 14.10 1.63 10.36
C VAL A 47 12.76 1.30 11.02
N ARG A 48 11.72 2.08 10.72
CA ARG A 48 10.37 1.91 11.24
C ARG A 48 9.34 2.61 10.34
N LEU A 49 8.08 2.24 10.51
CA LEU A 49 6.93 2.93 9.91
C LEU A 49 6.72 4.27 10.62
N HIS A 50 6.18 5.25 9.88
CA HIS A 50 5.95 6.60 10.37
C HIS A 50 4.50 7.03 10.11
N PRO A 51 3.92 7.90 10.97
CA PRO A 51 2.65 8.53 10.66
C PRO A 51 2.73 9.34 9.37
N PHE A 52 1.66 9.28 8.59
CA PHE A 52 1.49 10.07 7.39
C PHE A 52 0.77 11.39 7.73
N THR A 53 1.31 12.51 7.23
CA THR A 53 0.86 13.87 7.58
C THR A 53 0.50 14.71 6.34
N GLY A 54 0.19 14.06 5.22
CA GLY A 54 -0.16 14.75 3.98
C GLY A 54 -1.65 15.05 3.83
N LYS A 55 -2.03 15.40 2.60
CA LYS A 55 -3.42 15.72 2.24
C LYS A 55 -4.29 14.48 2.29
N LYS A 56 -5.61 14.66 2.34
CA LYS A 56 -6.55 13.57 2.08
C LYS A 56 -6.66 13.33 0.58
N GLY A 57 -6.92 12.09 0.19
CA GLY A 57 -7.03 11.63 -1.19
C GLY A 57 -8.31 10.79 -1.32
N PRO A 58 -8.98 10.84 -2.49
CA PRO A 58 -10.35 10.34 -2.66
C PRO A 58 -10.52 8.83 -2.50
N HIS A 59 -9.40 8.10 -2.48
CA HIS A 59 -9.37 6.64 -2.43
C HIS A 59 -8.34 6.11 -1.43
N GLY A 60 -7.89 6.86 -0.43
CA GLY A 60 -6.88 6.26 0.45
C GLY A 60 -6.49 7.00 1.71
N MET A 61 -6.68 8.32 1.77
CA MET A 61 -6.13 9.07 2.90
C MET A 61 -7.27 9.57 3.80
N TRP A 62 -7.60 8.74 4.79
CA TRP A 62 -8.85 8.85 5.55
C TRP A 62 -8.78 9.80 6.74
N VAL A 63 -7.59 10.05 7.28
CA VAL A 63 -7.36 11.02 8.36
C VAL A 63 -5.95 11.60 8.24
N SER A 64 -5.75 12.83 8.68
CA SER A 64 -4.43 13.43 8.85
C SER A 64 -4.36 13.96 10.27
N GLU A 65 -3.45 13.47 11.13
CA GLU A 65 -2.42 12.47 10.84
C GLU A 65 -2.97 11.02 10.78
N ALA A 66 -2.51 10.23 9.82
CA ALA A 66 -2.82 8.79 9.76
C ALA A 66 -1.79 7.98 10.58
N PRO A 67 -2.23 6.97 11.35
CA PRO A 67 -1.33 6.14 12.16
C PRO A 67 -0.20 5.51 11.34
N ALA A 68 0.95 5.27 11.98
CA ALA A 68 2.07 4.59 11.35
C ALA A 68 1.65 3.20 10.82
N GLY A 69 1.99 2.91 9.56
CA GLY A 69 1.60 1.67 8.89
C GLY A 69 0.27 1.73 8.13
N THR A 70 -0.38 2.89 8.10
CA THR A 70 -1.55 3.11 7.23
C THR A 70 -1.10 3.14 5.77
N GLY A 71 -1.68 2.27 4.94
CA GLY A 71 -1.51 2.32 3.47
C GLY A 71 -2.32 3.45 2.83
N THR A 72 -2.05 3.74 1.57
CA THR A 72 -2.66 4.82 0.78
C THR A 72 -3.63 4.24 -0.26
N ASP A 73 -3.89 4.98 -1.33
CA ASP A 73 -4.67 4.52 -2.46
C ASP A 73 -4.00 3.35 -3.20
N ASP A 74 -2.66 3.22 -3.18
CA ASP A 74 -1.95 2.04 -3.68
C ASP A 74 -2.48 0.73 -3.07
N VAL A 75 -2.60 0.67 -1.73
CA VAL A 75 -3.19 -0.49 -1.04
C VAL A 75 -4.68 -0.62 -1.32
N ARG A 76 -5.45 0.49 -1.31
CA ARG A 76 -6.91 0.41 -1.53
C ARG A 76 -7.22 -0.09 -2.94
N TYR A 77 -6.55 0.40 -3.98
CA TYR A 77 -6.77 -0.05 -5.36
C TYR A 77 -6.46 -1.53 -5.55
N ASN A 78 -5.33 -2.00 -5.01
CA ASN A 78 -4.99 -3.42 -5.08
C ASN A 78 -6.00 -4.28 -4.32
N TYR A 79 -6.42 -3.85 -3.13
CA TYR A 79 -7.46 -4.53 -2.37
C TYR A 79 -8.77 -4.65 -3.16
N LEU A 80 -9.29 -3.53 -3.69
CA LEU A 80 -10.53 -3.48 -4.45
C LEU A 80 -10.47 -4.34 -5.71
N PHE A 81 -9.33 -4.35 -6.40
CA PHE A 81 -9.11 -5.21 -7.57
C PHE A 81 -9.11 -6.69 -7.20
N MET A 82 -8.35 -7.08 -6.17
CA MET A 82 -8.26 -8.47 -5.72
C MET A 82 -9.60 -8.99 -5.21
N GLU A 83 -10.31 -8.18 -4.42
CA GLU A 83 -11.64 -8.50 -3.90
C GLU A 83 -12.63 -8.72 -5.05
N LEU A 84 -12.67 -7.81 -6.03
CA LEU A 84 -13.52 -7.95 -7.21
C LEU A 84 -13.16 -9.21 -8.03
N ALA A 85 -11.88 -9.55 -8.16
CA ALA A 85 -11.45 -10.76 -8.85
C ALA A 85 -11.93 -12.04 -8.14
N VAL A 86 -11.90 -12.04 -6.80
CA VAL A 86 -12.41 -13.14 -5.97
C VAL A 86 -13.91 -13.28 -6.12
N GLU A 87 -14.66 -12.17 -6.02
CA GLU A 87 -16.12 -12.15 -6.17
C GLU A 87 -16.57 -12.68 -7.54
N LEU A 88 -15.88 -12.29 -8.61
CA LEU A 88 -16.21 -12.71 -9.98
C LEU A 88 -15.74 -14.14 -10.30
N GLY A 89 -14.82 -14.70 -9.51
CA GLY A 89 -14.14 -15.96 -9.82
C GLY A 89 -13.28 -15.90 -11.09
N ARG A 90 -12.92 -14.68 -11.55
CA ARG A 90 -12.13 -14.43 -12.76
C ARG A 90 -11.47 -13.06 -12.70
N MET A 91 -10.58 -12.80 -13.66
CA MET A 91 -10.00 -11.47 -13.84
C MET A 91 -11.09 -10.43 -14.16
N PRO A 92 -11.14 -9.29 -13.43
CA PRO A 92 -12.04 -8.19 -13.74
C PRO A 92 -11.67 -7.53 -15.07
N ARG A 93 -12.69 -7.04 -15.80
CA ARG A 93 -12.51 -6.18 -16.98
C ARG A 93 -12.32 -4.73 -16.53
N GLY A 94 -11.64 -3.92 -17.34
CA GLY A 94 -11.37 -2.53 -17.00
C GLY A 94 -12.62 -1.71 -16.63
N ARG A 95 -13.76 -1.94 -17.29
CA ARG A 95 -15.03 -1.28 -16.94
C ARG A 95 -15.58 -1.67 -15.56
N GLU A 96 -15.33 -2.91 -15.13
CA GLU A 96 -15.77 -3.42 -13.82
C GLU A 96 -14.91 -2.82 -12.71
N VAL A 97 -13.59 -2.74 -12.94
CA VAL A 97 -12.66 -2.05 -12.03
C VAL A 97 -13.00 -0.57 -11.93
N ALA A 98 -13.21 0.11 -13.06
CA ALA A 98 -13.56 1.53 -13.07
C ALA A 98 -14.87 1.80 -12.31
N ARG A 99 -15.88 0.94 -12.47
CA ARG A 99 -17.13 1.02 -11.69
C ARG A 99 -16.85 0.88 -10.19
N ARG A 100 -16.10 -0.15 -9.79
CA ARG A 100 -15.74 -0.37 -8.38
C ARG A 100 -15.04 0.83 -7.76
N LEU A 101 -14.11 1.48 -8.47
CA LEU A 101 -13.42 2.67 -7.98
C LEU A 101 -14.34 3.88 -7.84
N LEU A 102 -15.33 4.03 -8.73
CA LEU A 102 -16.34 5.09 -8.63
C LEU A 102 -17.29 4.86 -7.45
N ASP A 103 -17.66 3.61 -7.18
CA ASP A 103 -18.60 3.25 -6.11
C ASP A 103 -18.04 3.56 -4.70
N VAL A 104 -16.71 3.69 -4.58
CA VAL A 104 -16.00 3.95 -3.31
C VAL A 104 -15.17 5.24 -3.35
N TYR A 105 -15.49 6.13 -4.28
CA TYR A 105 -14.91 7.48 -4.39
C TYR A 105 -15.44 8.36 -3.27
N GLU A 106 -14.56 8.96 -2.47
CA GLU A 106 -14.91 9.86 -1.36
C GLU A 106 -14.37 11.29 -1.55
#